data_AF-A0A2A4J236-F1
#
_entry.id   AF-A0A2A4J236-F1
#
_cell.length_a   1.000
_cell.length_b   1.000
_cell.length_c   1.000
_cell.angle_alpha   90.00
_cell.angle_beta   90.00
_cell.angle_gamma   90.00
#
_symmetry.space_group_name_H-M   'P 1'
#
loop_
_entity.id
_entity.type
_entity.pdbx_description
1 polymer ?
#
loop_
_entity_poly.entity_id
_entity_poly.type
_entity_poly.pdbx_seq_one_letter_code
_entity_poly.pdbx_strand_id
1 'polypeptide(L)'
;MAEVEEKVVMTPKCKTANSTTLVIERKAVEPEASDKIHVAGGDHTGIIINKENNYENGVSEPCHAQLEFYVYLVSGATGTHTREARALRFWFKPSMTPNERPYEAQAFFRELVSPQDFPKDYVGYIKKIMKLMQHKYNQLKLLEVELRQEAAGPPLPAYIEDSVLNQTHDHVISEQRVLDMIENAYPNPLTVEDFVTAGKWSKAEVKDALESLEEKGLTRAMSEGLYVRQHSVDTQVVKQMPQLCSSRQPSIAVITALYCEKQAVDAMMDNQETYVRYTTVGKLNMKSFIFQELQKLRL
;
A
#
# COMPACT_ATOMS: atom_id res chain seq x y z
N MET A 1 -6.94 45.03 5.20
CA MET A 1 -5.84 44.32 5.88
C MET A 1 -5.19 43.45 4.83
N ALA A 2 -3.89 43.63 4.54
CA ALA A 2 -3.19 42.74 3.62
C ALA A 2 -3.15 41.34 4.27
N GLU A 3 -3.66 40.32 3.58
CA GLU A 3 -3.40 38.93 3.96
C GLU A 3 -1.89 38.71 3.88
N VAL A 4 -1.26 38.40 5.02
CA VAL A 4 0.15 38.05 5.03
C VAL A 4 0.29 36.70 4.34
N GLU A 5 1.00 36.66 3.21
CA GLU A 5 1.19 35.45 2.43
C GLU A 5 1.95 34.39 3.24
N GLU A 6 1.32 33.22 3.44
CA GLU A 6 1.94 32.11 4.15
C GLU A 6 3.00 31.42 3.27
N LYS A 7 4.19 31.20 3.83
CA LYS A 7 5.27 30.45 3.18
C LYS A 7 5.39 29.06 3.79
N VAL A 8 5.86 28.10 2.98
CA VAL A 8 6.17 26.74 3.44
C VAL A 8 7.61 26.71 3.95
N VAL A 9 7.77 26.44 5.24
CA VAL A 9 9.07 26.43 5.92
C VAL A 9 9.42 25.00 6.32
N MET A 10 10.59 24.52 5.91
CA MET A 10 11.16 23.25 6.38
C MET A 10 12.24 23.51 7.43
N THR A 11 12.13 22.84 8.58
CA THR A 11 13.07 22.92 9.69
C THR A 11 13.45 21.51 10.16
N PRO A 12 14.75 21.17 10.28
CA PRO A 12 15.18 19.93 10.93
C PRO A 12 14.75 19.91 12.41
N LYS A 13 14.21 18.77 12.88
CA LYS A 13 13.79 18.60 14.28
C LYS A 13 14.78 17.74 15.06
N CYS A 14 15.10 16.56 14.53
CA CYS A 14 15.98 15.61 15.20
C CYS A 14 16.74 14.80 14.15
N LYS A 15 17.98 14.42 14.48
CA LYS A 15 18.75 13.48 13.70
C LYS A 15 19.49 12.53 14.64
N THR A 16 19.22 11.25 14.51
CA THR A 16 19.94 10.16 15.17
C THR A 16 20.78 9.40 14.14
N ALA A 17 21.48 8.35 14.57
CA ALA A 17 22.25 7.49 13.67
C ALA A 17 21.37 6.78 12.61
N ASN A 18 20.09 6.54 12.93
CA ASN A 18 19.17 5.78 12.11
C ASN A 18 17.87 6.53 11.77
N SER A 19 17.65 7.75 12.27
CA SER A 19 16.43 8.49 12.05
C SER A 19 16.70 9.96 11.75
N THR A 20 15.95 10.54 10.83
CA THR A 20 15.90 11.99 10.58
C THR A 20 14.46 12.45 10.64
N THR A 21 14.19 13.45 11.47
CA THR A 21 12.87 14.07 11.61
C THR A 21 12.93 15.51 11.11
N LEU A 22 12.00 15.86 10.23
CA LEU A 22 11.82 17.18 9.64
C LEU A 22 10.42 17.69 9.97
N VAL A 23 10.28 18.99 10.17
CA VAL A 23 8.99 19.67 10.30
C VAL A 23 8.83 20.60 9.10
N ILE A 24 7.71 20.48 8.41
CA ILE A 24 7.34 21.32 7.28
C ILE A 24 6.03 22.01 7.65
N GLU A 25 6.05 23.33 7.77
CA GLU A 25 4.94 24.12 8.31
C GLU A 25 4.65 25.35 7.47
N ARG A 26 3.40 25.84 7.55
CA ARG A 26 3.05 27.16 7.04
C ARG A 26 3.32 28.21 8.10
N LYS A 27 4.06 29.24 7.73
CA LYS A 27 4.26 30.40 8.57
C LYS A 27 4.11 31.68 7.76
N ALA A 28 3.44 32.66 8.36
CA ALA A 28 3.45 34.04 7.91
C ALA A 28 4.78 34.67 8.35
N VAL A 29 5.84 34.48 7.55
CA VAL A 29 7.20 34.95 7.86
C VAL A 29 7.66 35.97 6.83
N GLU A 30 8.07 37.14 7.31
CA GLU A 30 9.05 37.98 6.62
C GLU A 30 10.43 37.38 6.90
N PRO A 31 11.12 36.77 5.91
CA PRO A 31 12.40 36.14 6.16
C PRO A 31 13.42 37.21 6.55
N GLU A 32 13.90 37.17 7.80
CA GLU A 32 15.11 37.90 8.16
C GLU A 32 16.29 37.31 7.38
N ALA A 33 17.05 38.17 6.71
CA ALA A 33 18.20 37.74 5.92
C ALA A 33 19.29 37.19 6.87
N SER A 34 19.43 35.87 6.90
CA SER A 34 20.47 35.14 7.61
C SER A 34 21.11 34.16 6.63
N ASP A 35 22.44 34.02 6.66
CA ASP A 35 23.20 33.05 5.82
C ASP A 35 22.77 31.59 6.06
N LYS A 36 21.99 31.35 7.13
CA LYS A 36 21.49 30.04 7.55
C LYS A 36 20.03 29.79 7.16
N ILE A 37 19.36 30.77 6.57
CA ILE A 37 18.00 30.65 6.02
C ILE A 37 18.10 30.70 4.50
N HIS A 38 17.68 29.63 3.84
CA HIS A 38 17.62 29.61 2.39
C HIS A 38 16.19 29.91 1.92
N VAL A 39 16.00 31.05 1.26
CA VAL A 39 14.76 31.42 0.59
C VAL A 39 14.88 31.05 -0.88
N ALA A 40 13.99 30.17 -1.35
CA ALA A 40 14.02 29.73 -2.74
C ALA A 40 13.37 30.75 -3.69
N GLY A 41 13.92 30.89 -4.90
CA GLY A 41 13.41 31.77 -5.97
C GLY A 41 12.80 31.02 -7.16
N GLY A 42 12.31 31.76 -8.15
CA GLY A 42 11.74 31.20 -9.39
C GLY A 42 10.49 30.35 -9.10
N ASP A 43 10.43 29.15 -9.68
CA ASP A 43 9.33 28.18 -9.46
C ASP A 43 9.24 27.69 -8.01
N HIS A 44 10.20 28.04 -7.15
CA HIS A 44 10.25 27.63 -5.75
C HIS A 44 9.97 28.80 -4.78
N THR A 45 9.65 29.98 -5.31
CA THR A 45 9.21 31.15 -4.53
C THR A 45 8.12 30.75 -3.54
N GLY A 46 8.30 31.04 -2.25
CA GLY A 46 7.39 30.65 -1.18
C GLY A 46 7.85 29.46 -0.33
N ILE A 47 8.99 28.83 -0.66
CA ILE A 47 9.65 27.80 0.16
C ILE A 47 10.85 28.41 0.91
N ILE A 48 10.95 28.11 2.20
CA ILE A 48 12.06 28.51 3.08
C ILE A 48 12.65 27.26 3.74
N ILE A 49 13.99 27.14 3.76
CA ILE A 49 14.71 26.09 4.50
C ILE A 49 15.48 26.76 5.64
N ASN A 50 15.13 26.41 6.88
CA ASN A 50 15.83 26.87 8.07
C ASN A 50 16.92 25.86 8.46
N LYS A 51 18.19 26.29 8.49
CA LYS A 51 19.34 25.47 8.90
C LYS A 51 19.89 25.84 10.29
N GLU A 52 19.31 26.85 10.96
CA GLU A 52 19.86 27.44 12.18
C GLU A 52 19.35 26.76 13.46
N ASN A 53 18.07 26.39 13.50
CA ASN A 53 17.41 25.91 14.72
C ASN A 53 16.97 24.44 14.59
N ASN A 54 17.24 23.65 15.63
CA ASN A 54 16.42 22.47 15.89
C ASN A 54 15.05 22.97 16.35
N TYR A 55 13.97 22.31 15.91
CA TYR A 55 12.62 22.60 16.40
C TYR A 55 12.54 22.26 17.92
N GLU A 56 12.93 23.20 18.78
CA GLU A 56 12.81 23.09 20.24
C GLU A 56 11.38 23.46 20.65
N ASN A 57 10.75 22.58 21.44
CA ASN A 57 9.33 22.62 21.83
C ASN A 57 8.33 22.26 20.71
N GLY A 58 8.40 20.98 20.31
CA GLY A 58 7.43 20.28 19.45
C GLY A 58 5.96 20.62 19.77
N VAL A 59 5.15 20.63 18.71
CA VAL A 59 3.69 20.80 18.72
C VAL A 59 3.07 20.12 19.95
N SER A 60 2.47 20.90 20.86
CA SER A 60 1.92 20.40 22.14
C SER A 60 0.63 19.61 21.98
N GLU A 61 -0.04 19.78 20.83
CA GLU A 61 -1.27 19.09 20.48
C GLU A 61 -0.98 17.77 19.73
N PRO A 62 -1.73 16.69 20.02
CA PRO A 62 -1.59 15.44 19.27
C PRO A 62 -1.87 15.67 17.78
N CYS A 63 -1.17 14.93 16.91
CA CYS A 63 -1.44 15.01 15.48
C CYS A 63 -2.88 14.61 15.17
N HIS A 64 -3.48 15.27 14.18
CA HIS A 64 -4.85 14.98 13.76
C HIS A 64 -4.96 13.72 12.91
N ALA A 65 -3.89 13.36 12.20
CA ALA A 65 -3.78 12.12 11.45
C ALA A 65 -2.31 11.68 11.41
N GLN A 66 -2.09 10.38 11.24
CA GLN A 66 -0.76 9.80 11.09
C GLN A 66 -0.82 8.65 10.07
N LEU A 67 0.25 8.52 9.28
CA LEU A 67 0.48 7.41 8.36
C LEU A 67 1.94 6.97 8.46
N GLU A 68 2.21 5.68 8.29
CA GLU A 68 3.57 5.15 8.16
C GLU A 68 3.60 4.18 6.98
N PHE A 69 4.69 4.17 6.22
CA PHE A 69 4.91 3.24 5.12
C PHE A 69 6.39 2.90 5.01
N TYR A 70 6.70 1.82 4.31
CA TYR A 70 8.07 1.35 4.13
C TYR A 70 8.56 1.60 2.71
N VAL A 71 9.85 1.84 2.58
CA VAL A 71 10.57 1.83 1.31
C VAL A 71 11.80 0.96 1.41
N TYR A 72 12.18 0.36 0.29
CA TYR A 72 13.42 -0.38 0.16
C TYR A 72 14.45 0.49 -0.56
N LEU A 73 15.49 0.88 0.19
CA LEU A 73 16.62 1.60 -0.34
C LEU A 73 17.63 0.60 -0.90
N VAL A 74 18.11 0.87 -2.10
CA VAL A 74 19.22 0.13 -2.69
C VAL A 74 20.44 1.03 -2.66
N SER A 75 21.47 0.61 -1.94
CA SER A 75 22.75 1.33 -1.95
C SER A 75 23.36 1.25 -3.34
N GLY A 76 23.56 2.40 -4.00
CA GLY A 76 24.21 2.45 -5.31
C GLY A 76 25.67 1.98 -5.29
N ALA A 77 26.33 2.01 -4.13
CA ALA A 77 27.73 1.59 -3.97
C ALA A 77 27.87 0.09 -3.72
N THR A 78 26.96 -0.50 -2.94
CA THR A 78 27.10 -1.89 -2.44
C THR A 78 26.00 -2.82 -2.95
N GLY A 79 24.96 -2.30 -3.59
CA GLY A 79 23.76 -3.05 -3.99
C GLY A 79 22.94 -3.56 -2.79
N THR A 80 23.32 -3.21 -1.56
CA THR A 80 22.66 -3.70 -0.36
C THR A 80 21.29 -3.07 -0.22
N HIS A 81 20.31 -3.90 0.12
CA HIS A 81 18.95 -3.47 0.42
C HIS A 81 18.86 -3.07 1.90
N THR A 82 18.19 -1.97 2.16
CA THR A 82 17.89 -1.51 3.53
C THR A 82 16.45 -1.05 3.56
N ARG A 83 15.70 -1.49 4.57
CA ARG A 83 14.32 -1.05 4.76
C ARG A 83 14.34 0.29 5.52
N GLU A 84 13.53 1.22 5.08
CA GLU A 84 13.32 2.50 5.75
C GLU A 84 11.82 2.70 6.01
N ALA A 85 11.46 2.94 7.26
CA ALA A 85 10.13 3.39 7.64
C ALA A 85 10.03 4.92 7.46
N ARG A 86 8.94 5.38 6.85
CA ARG A 86 8.63 6.79 6.66
C ARG A 86 7.31 7.11 7.32
N ALA A 87 7.34 7.90 8.39
CA ALA A 87 6.15 8.33 9.11
C ALA A 87 5.80 9.78 8.77
N LEU A 88 4.50 10.05 8.59
CA LEU A 88 3.91 11.36 8.33
C LEU A 88 2.89 11.65 9.43
N ARG A 89 3.04 12.78 10.13
CA ARG A 89 2.09 13.25 11.16
C ARG A 89 1.54 14.61 10.75
N PHE A 90 0.22 14.73 10.73
CA PHE A 90 -0.49 15.85 10.11
C PHE A 90 -1.19 16.72 11.15
N TRP A 91 -1.03 18.04 11.01
CA TRP A 91 -1.79 19.05 11.73
C TRP A 91 -2.44 20.00 10.71
N PHE A 92 -3.74 20.19 10.85
CA PHE A 92 -4.57 20.94 9.91
C PHE A 92 -4.98 22.27 10.54
N LYS A 93 -5.30 23.26 9.70
CA LYS A 93 -5.85 24.53 10.15
C LYS A 93 -7.18 24.33 10.89
N PRO A 94 -7.52 25.18 11.88
CA PRO A 94 -8.78 25.09 12.61
C PRO A 94 -10.04 25.19 11.73
N SER A 95 -9.91 25.82 10.55
CA SER A 95 -10.96 25.93 9.53
C SER A 95 -11.40 24.58 8.96
N MET A 96 -10.55 23.55 9.04
CA MET A 96 -10.87 22.22 8.52
C MET A 96 -11.60 21.38 9.56
N THR A 97 -12.76 20.85 9.16
CA THR A 97 -13.58 20.06 10.08
C THR A 97 -12.89 18.72 10.41
N PRO A 98 -13.03 18.19 11.64
CA PRO A 98 -12.38 16.94 12.03
C PRO A 98 -12.67 15.75 11.11
N ASN A 99 -13.87 15.67 10.54
CA ASN A 99 -14.28 14.57 9.66
C ASN A 99 -13.57 14.60 8.30
N GLU A 100 -13.11 15.76 7.83
CA GLU A 100 -12.41 15.90 6.54
C GLU A 100 -10.92 15.57 6.64
N ARG A 101 -10.32 15.72 7.83
CA ARG A 101 -8.88 15.59 8.07
C ARG A 101 -8.30 14.23 7.64
N PRO A 102 -8.95 13.08 7.92
CA PRO A 102 -8.46 11.78 7.46
C PRO A 102 -8.43 11.67 5.93
N TYR A 103 -9.48 12.17 5.25
CA TYR A 103 -9.58 12.12 3.78
C TYR A 103 -8.51 12.98 3.11
N GLU A 104 -8.24 14.18 3.66
CA GLU A 104 -7.19 15.07 3.16
C GLU A 104 -5.79 14.47 3.38
N ALA A 105 -5.53 13.87 4.55
CA ALA A 105 -4.27 13.17 4.81
C ALA A 105 -4.07 11.99 3.85
N GLN A 106 -5.13 11.22 3.58
CA GLN A 106 -5.09 10.09 2.64
C GLN A 106 -4.89 10.55 1.20
N ALA A 107 -5.55 11.63 0.77
CA ALA A 107 -5.36 12.23 -0.55
C ALA A 107 -3.92 12.73 -0.73
N PHE A 108 -3.39 13.44 0.27
CA PHE A 108 -2.00 13.91 0.29
C PHE A 108 -1.04 12.74 0.13
N PHE A 109 -1.23 11.68 0.93
CA PHE A 109 -0.39 10.49 0.88
C PHE A 109 -0.46 9.81 -0.49
N ARG A 110 -1.65 9.59 -1.05
CA ARG A 110 -1.85 8.95 -2.36
C ARG A 110 -1.09 9.68 -3.47
N GLU A 111 -1.09 11.01 -3.46
CA GLU A 111 -0.33 11.80 -4.44
C GLU A 111 1.16 11.78 -4.18
N LEU A 112 1.58 11.86 -2.91
CA LEU A 112 2.98 11.76 -2.54
C LEU A 112 3.62 10.45 -3.04
N VAL A 113 2.90 9.33 -2.85
CA VAL A 113 3.39 7.99 -3.19
C VAL A 113 2.97 7.48 -4.57
N SER A 114 2.36 8.33 -5.40
CA SER A 114 1.96 7.98 -6.76
C SER A 114 3.12 7.34 -7.54
N PRO A 115 2.97 6.10 -8.08
CA PRO A 115 4.06 5.38 -8.74
C PRO A 115 4.64 6.08 -9.97
N GLN A 116 3.82 6.91 -10.65
CA GLN A 116 4.22 7.59 -11.89
C GLN A 116 5.33 8.63 -11.65
N ASP A 117 5.34 9.24 -10.47
CA ASP A 117 6.21 10.35 -10.11
C ASP A 117 6.77 10.20 -8.69
N PHE A 118 6.93 8.96 -8.23
CA PHE A 118 7.49 8.70 -6.91
C PHE A 118 8.99 9.09 -6.87
N PRO A 119 9.42 9.94 -5.92
CA PRO A 119 10.81 10.36 -5.85
C PRO A 119 11.76 9.22 -5.49
N LYS A 120 12.85 9.09 -6.25
CA LYS A 120 13.86 8.04 -6.08
C LYS A 120 14.96 8.38 -5.07
N ASP A 121 14.97 9.60 -4.56
CA ASP A 121 15.94 10.10 -3.60
C ASP A 121 15.27 10.95 -2.51
N TYR A 122 15.99 11.18 -1.41
CA TYR A 122 15.48 11.94 -0.27
C TYR A 122 15.14 13.39 -0.61
N VAL A 123 15.96 14.04 -1.44
CA VAL A 123 15.76 15.46 -1.80
C VAL A 123 14.48 15.61 -2.61
N GLY A 124 14.25 14.74 -3.58
CA GLY A 124 13.03 14.67 -4.37
C GLY A 124 11.82 14.36 -3.49
N TYR A 125 11.94 13.45 -2.52
CA TYR A 125 10.86 13.11 -1.60
C TYR A 125 10.42 14.33 -0.78
N ILE A 126 11.39 14.99 -0.13
CA ILE A 126 11.13 16.19 0.67
C ILE A 126 10.65 17.36 -0.21
N LYS A 127 11.19 17.52 -1.43
CA LYS A 127 10.74 18.53 -2.39
C LYS A 127 9.29 18.30 -2.81
N LYS A 128 8.89 17.06 -3.08
CA LYS A 128 7.49 16.72 -3.43
C LYS A 128 6.55 17.06 -2.29
N ILE A 129 6.92 16.73 -1.05
CA ILE A 129 6.16 17.11 0.15
C ILE A 129 5.96 18.63 0.24
N MET A 130 7.05 19.40 0.15
CA MET A 130 6.99 20.87 0.21
C MET A 130 6.12 21.43 -0.91
N LYS A 131 6.15 20.83 -2.11
CA LYS A 131 5.36 21.25 -3.27
C LYS A 131 3.88 20.93 -3.16
N LEU A 132 3.53 19.74 -2.68
CA LEU A 132 2.15 19.35 -2.41
C LEU A 132 1.53 20.29 -1.38
N MET A 133 2.28 20.57 -0.31
CA MET A 133 1.87 21.57 0.66
C MET A 133 1.73 22.93 -0.03
N GLN A 134 2.77 23.45 -0.68
CA GLN A 134 2.74 24.77 -1.31
C GLN A 134 1.55 25.02 -2.25
N HIS A 135 1.21 24.07 -3.12
CA HIS A 135 0.31 24.32 -4.25
C HIS A 135 -1.10 23.75 -4.10
N LYS A 136 -1.30 22.73 -3.26
CA LYS A 136 -2.56 21.97 -3.26
C LYS A 136 -3.18 21.84 -1.88
N TYR A 137 -2.37 21.47 -0.89
CA TYR A 137 -2.85 21.13 0.45
C TYR A 137 -2.81 22.34 1.39
N ASN A 138 -3.63 23.36 1.08
CA ASN A 138 -3.65 24.67 1.76
C ASN A 138 -4.16 24.63 3.21
N GLN A 139 -4.95 23.61 3.54
CA GLN A 139 -5.45 23.36 4.90
C GLN A 139 -4.43 22.63 5.79
N LEU A 140 -3.39 22.03 5.21
CA LEU A 140 -2.28 21.45 5.96
C LEU A 140 -1.45 22.58 6.57
N LYS A 141 -1.46 22.66 7.90
CA LYS A 141 -0.75 23.68 8.69
C LYS A 141 0.68 23.22 8.96
N LEU A 142 0.84 21.97 9.38
CA LEU A 142 2.13 21.40 9.74
C LEU A 142 2.15 19.91 9.42
N LEU A 143 3.29 19.45 8.91
CA LEU A 143 3.60 18.07 8.63
C LEU A 143 4.95 17.72 9.25
N GLU A 144 4.95 16.73 10.13
CA GLU A 144 6.18 16.11 10.60
C GLU A 144 6.48 14.88 9.76
N VAL A 145 7.72 14.78 9.30
CA VAL A 145 8.23 13.69 8.46
C VAL A 145 9.37 13.02 9.21
N GLU A 146 9.21 11.74 9.53
CA GLU A 146 10.26 10.92 10.14
C GLU A 146 10.73 9.87 9.13
N LEU A 147 12.05 9.80 8.92
CA LEU A 147 12.72 8.84 8.03
C LEU A 147 13.61 7.97 8.90
N ARG A 148 13.25 6.70 9.10
CA ARG A 148 13.89 5.78 10.04
C ARG A 148 14.41 4.55 9.30
N GLN A 149 15.73 4.43 9.21
CA GLN A 149 16.38 3.24 8.67
C GLN A 149 16.29 2.08 9.67
N GLU A 150 15.86 0.93 9.18
CA GLU A 150 15.86 -0.33 9.90
C GLU A 150 17.05 -1.18 9.43
N ALA A 151 17.49 -2.11 10.27
CA ALA A 151 18.68 -2.92 10.00
C ALA A 151 18.61 -3.61 8.62
N ALA A 152 19.77 -3.76 7.98
CA ALA A 152 19.89 -4.45 6.70
C ALA A 152 19.38 -5.90 6.83
N GLY A 153 18.25 -6.19 6.19
CA GLY A 153 17.75 -7.54 5.97
C GLY A 153 17.80 -7.88 4.47
N PRO A 154 17.89 -9.16 4.11
CA PRO A 154 17.82 -9.55 2.69
C PRO A 154 16.52 -9.02 2.07
N PRO A 155 16.52 -8.63 0.79
CA PRO A 155 15.28 -8.30 0.10
C PRO A 155 14.36 -9.52 0.20
N LEU A 156 13.19 -9.33 0.80
CA LEU A 156 12.17 -10.37 0.77
C LEU A 156 11.71 -10.52 -0.69
N PRO A 157 11.44 -11.76 -1.16
CA PRO A 157 10.97 -12.00 -2.52
C PRO A 157 9.77 -11.10 -2.85
N ALA A 158 9.70 -10.63 -4.10
CA ALA A 158 8.79 -9.61 -4.62
C ALA A 158 7.29 -10.00 -4.68
N TYR A 159 6.77 -10.70 -3.66
CA TYR A 159 5.36 -11.09 -3.62
C TYR A 159 4.79 -10.87 -2.21
N ILE A 160 3.85 -9.92 -2.14
CA ILE A 160 2.90 -9.60 -1.06
C ILE A 160 3.47 -8.76 0.11
N GLU A 161 3.30 -7.44 0.01
CA GLU A 161 3.25 -6.52 1.16
C GLU A 161 1.82 -5.98 1.32
N ASP A 162 1.01 -6.67 2.14
CA ASP A 162 -0.15 -6.09 2.84
C ASP A 162 -0.11 -6.43 4.36
N SER A 163 0.95 -7.06 4.84
CA SER A 163 1.01 -7.66 6.18
C SER A 163 1.68 -6.80 7.25
N VAL A 164 2.34 -5.68 6.92
CA VAL A 164 3.21 -4.98 7.89
C VAL A 164 2.52 -3.82 8.63
N LEU A 165 1.33 -3.37 8.19
CA LEU A 165 0.54 -2.36 8.91
C LEU A 165 -0.23 -2.91 10.14
N ASN A 166 -0.18 -4.23 10.39
CA ASN A 166 -0.99 -4.89 11.42
C ASN A 166 -0.23 -5.31 12.68
N GLN A 167 1.00 -4.84 12.94
CA GLN A 167 1.78 -5.37 14.08
C GLN A 167 1.18 -5.10 15.47
N THR A 168 0.14 -4.27 15.61
CA THR A 168 -0.68 -4.17 16.83
C THR A 168 -2.04 -4.89 16.75
N HIS A 169 -2.48 -5.27 15.54
CA HIS A 169 -3.71 -6.02 15.25
C HIS A 169 -3.48 -7.49 14.86
N ASP A 170 -2.23 -7.95 14.82
CA ASP A 170 -1.87 -9.25 14.23
C ASP A 170 -2.51 -10.45 14.94
N HIS A 171 -2.89 -10.29 16.20
CA HIS A 171 -3.56 -11.32 16.99
C HIS A 171 -5.09 -11.28 16.93
N VAL A 172 -5.70 -10.25 16.34
CA VAL A 172 -7.15 -10.17 16.22
C VAL A 172 -7.54 -10.78 14.88
N ILE A 173 -8.22 -11.92 14.95
CA ILE A 173 -8.86 -12.53 13.80
C ILE A 173 -10.07 -11.69 13.39
N SER A 174 -10.21 -11.45 12.10
CA SER A 174 -11.44 -10.91 11.51
C SER A 174 -11.75 -11.69 10.24
N GLU A 175 -13.04 -11.77 9.89
CA GLU A 175 -13.47 -12.41 8.64
C GLU A 175 -12.77 -11.81 7.42
N GLN A 176 -12.56 -10.48 7.41
CA GLN A 176 -11.86 -9.80 6.34
C GLN A 176 -10.43 -10.31 6.19
N ARG A 177 -9.68 -10.48 7.29
CA ARG A 177 -8.29 -10.97 7.21
C ARG A 177 -8.22 -12.41 6.70
N VAL A 178 -9.17 -13.26 7.08
CA VAL A 178 -9.26 -14.63 6.55
C VAL A 178 -9.60 -14.62 5.06
N LEU A 179 -10.50 -13.73 4.63
CA LEU A 179 -10.84 -13.55 3.23
C LEU A 179 -9.64 -13.03 2.41
N ASP A 180 -8.93 -12.03 2.92
CA ASP A 180 -7.73 -11.46 2.27
C ASP A 180 -6.67 -12.55 2.06
N MET A 181 -6.48 -13.45 3.03
CA MET A 181 -5.56 -14.58 2.88
C MET A 181 -5.98 -15.53 1.75
N ILE A 182 -7.28 -15.79 1.60
CA ILE A 182 -7.82 -16.63 0.53
C ILE A 182 -7.68 -15.94 -0.83
N GLU A 183 -7.90 -14.62 -0.90
CA GLU A 183 -7.77 -13.84 -2.14
C GLU A 183 -6.30 -13.70 -2.58
N ASN A 184 -5.37 -13.56 -1.64
CA ASN A 184 -3.93 -13.54 -1.90
C ASN A 184 -3.38 -14.90 -2.33
N ALA A 185 -3.97 -15.98 -1.82
CA ALA A 185 -3.62 -17.33 -2.22
C ALA A 185 -4.22 -17.72 -3.56
N TYR A 186 -5.19 -16.98 -4.09
CA TYR A 186 -5.92 -17.30 -5.32
C TYR A 186 -4.99 -17.71 -6.48
N PRO A 187 -5.32 -18.76 -7.27
CA PRO A 187 -6.41 -19.76 -7.11
C PRO A 187 -6.26 -20.80 -5.99
N ASN A 188 -5.20 -20.72 -5.20
CA ASN A 188 -4.67 -21.85 -4.48
C ASN A 188 -5.53 -22.15 -3.26
N PRO A 189 -5.86 -23.43 -3.01
CA PRO A 189 -6.60 -23.80 -1.80
C PRO A 189 -5.70 -23.70 -0.57
N LEU A 190 -6.27 -23.22 0.53
CA LEU A 190 -5.63 -23.13 1.84
C LEU A 190 -6.26 -24.11 2.83
N THR A 191 -5.45 -24.68 3.71
CA THR A 191 -5.90 -25.49 4.85
C THR A 191 -6.12 -24.62 6.09
N VAL A 192 -6.87 -25.12 7.07
CA VAL A 192 -7.02 -24.45 8.38
C VAL A 192 -5.66 -24.19 9.03
N GLU A 193 -4.73 -25.13 8.88
CA GLU A 193 -3.37 -25.07 9.38
C GLU A 193 -2.56 -23.94 8.74
N ASP A 194 -2.80 -23.61 7.46
CA ASP A 194 -2.14 -22.47 6.80
C ASP A 194 -2.54 -21.14 7.46
N PHE A 195 -3.83 -20.97 7.80
CA PHE A 195 -4.32 -19.78 8.50
C PHE A 195 -3.79 -19.67 9.92
N VAL A 196 -3.80 -20.78 10.67
CA VAL A 196 -3.27 -20.83 12.03
C VAL A 196 -1.78 -20.48 12.04
N THR A 197 -1.02 -20.99 11.07
CA THR A 197 0.43 -20.77 10.98
C THR A 197 0.75 -19.33 10.58
N ALA A 198 0.07 -18.79 9.58
CA ALA A 198 0.35 -17.44 9.08
C ALA A 198 -0.25 -16.33 9.96
N GLY A 199 -1.46 -16.52 10.48
CA GLY A 199 -2.17 -15.53 11.32
C GLY A 199 -1.91 -15.66 12.82
N LYS A 200 -1.30 -16.77 13.29
CA LYS A 200 -1.13 -17.09 14.72
C LYS A 200 -2.45 -17.06 15.52
N TRP A 201 -3.57 -17.41 14.88
CA TRP A 201 -4.90 -17.48 15.48
C TRP A 201 -5.22 -18.87 16.01
N SER A 202 -6.25 -19.00 16.85
CA SER A 202 -6.70 -20.33 17.27
C SER A 202 -7.46 -21.04 16.16
N LYS A 203 -7.39 -22.38 16.16
CA LYS A 203 -8.10 -23.23 15.19
C LYS A 203 -9.64 -23.07 15.28
N ALA A 204 -10.16 -22.71 16.45
CA ALA A 204 -11.60 -22.47 16.64
C ALA A 204 -12.02 -21.18 15.93
N GLU A 205 -11.32 -20.07 16.21
CA GLU A 205 -11.64 -18.77 15.59
C GLU A 205 -11.53 -18.81 14.06
N VAL A 206 -10.52 -19.48 13.51
CA VAL A 206 -10.36 -19.66 12.06
C VAL A 206 -11.55 -20.39 11.46
N LYS A 207 -12.04 -21.44 12.13
CA LYS A 207 -13.21 -22.19 11.64
C LYS A 207 -14.47 -21.35 11.67
N ASP A 208 -14.70 -20.62 12.76
CA ASP A 208 -15.88 -19.74 12.90
C ASP A 208 -15.89 -18.67 11.80
N ALA A 209 -14.72 -18.07 11.51
CA ALA A 209 -14.60 -17.09 10.43
C ALA A 209 -14.82 -17.71 9.03
N LEU A 210 -14.29 -18.92 8.78
CA LEU A 210 -14.49 -19.63 7.51
C LEU A 210 -15.95 -20.04 7.29
N GLU A 211 -16.65 -20.46 8.34
CA GLU A 211 -18.08 -20.80 8.31
C GLU A 211 -18.91 -19.56 7.96
N SER A 212 -18.66 -18.42 8.61
CA SER A 212 -19.33 -17.14 8.28
C SER A 212 -19.06 -16.70 6.82
N LEU A 213 -17.83 -16.86 6.33
CA LEU A 213 -17.50 -16.53 4.93
C LEU A 213 -18.17 -17.47 3.92
N GLU A 214 -18.36 -18.74 4.28
CA GLU A 214 -19.07 -19.72 3.46
C GLU A 214 -20.58 -19.44 3.42
N GLU A 215 -21.19 -19.09 4.56
CA GLU A 215 -22.59 -18.64 4.64
C GLU A 215 -22.85 -17.40 3.77
N LYS A 216 -21.87 -16.49 3.68
CA LYS A 216 -21.92 -15.31 2.80
C LYS A 216 -21.66 -15.63 1.32
N GLY A 217 -21.34 -16.88 1.00
CA GLY A 217 -20.99 -17.31 -0.35
C GLY A 217 -19.69 -16.70 -0.86
N LEU A 218 -18.79 -16.27 0.03
CA LEU A 218 -17.49 -15.69 -0.34
C LEU A 218 -16.41 -16.78 -0.49
N THR A 219 -16.51 -17.85 0.28
CA THR A 219 -15.58 -18.98 0.24
C THR A 219 -16.33 -20.28 0.00
N ARG A 220 -15.59 -21.34 -0.34
CA ARG A 220 -16.12 -22.70 -0.47
C ARG A 220 -15.17 -23.69 0.16
N ALA A 221 -15.71 -24.57 1.00
CA ALA A 221 -15.00 -25.77 1.43
C ALA A 221 -14.94 -26.81 0.31
N MET A 222 -13.74 -27.27 -0.02
CA MET A 222 -13.49 -28.44 -0.85
C MET A 222 -13.36 -29.70 0.02
N SER A 223 -13.26 -30.86 -0.63
CA SER A 223 -12.90 -32.11 0.06
C SER A 223 -11.58 -31.96 0.82
N GLU A 224 -11.48 -32.58 2.00
CA GLU A 224 -10.28 -32.60 2.85
C GLU A 224 -9.94 -31.28 3.58
N GLY A 225 -10.92 -30.41 3.85
CA GLY A 225 -10.70 -29.23 4.71
C GLY A 225 -9.89 -28.10 4.04
N LEU A 226 -9.93 -28.08 2.71
CA LEU A 226 -9.33 -27.07 1.87
C LEU A 226 -10.35 -25.97 1.56
N TYR A 227 -9.95 -24.70 1.62
CA TYR A 227 -10.80 -23.55 1.36
C TYR A 227 -10.29 -22.76 0.17
N VAL A 228 -11.20 -22.37 -0.71
CA VAL A 228 -10.93 -21.51 -1.86
C VAL A 228 -11.91 -20.36 -1.91
N ARG A 229 -11.59 -19.32 -2.70
CA ARG A 229 -12.55 -18.28 -3.04
C ARG A 229 -13.71 -18.89 -3.82
N GLN A 230 -14.94 -18.51 -3.49
CA GLN A 230 -16.11 -18.86 -4.31
C GLN A 230 -15.98 -18.17 -5.67
N HIS A 231 -16.05 -18.96 -6.73
CA HIS A 231 -16.05 -18.45 -8.11
C HIS A 231 -17.48 -18.32 -8.63
N SER A 232 -17.66 -17.58 -9.73
CA SER A 232 -18.86 -17.66 -10.56
C SER A 232 -19.11 -19.11 -11.01
N VAL A 233 -20.38 -19.45 -11.25
CA VAL A 233 -20.84 -20.82 -11.57
C VAL A 233 -20.14 -21.42 -12.80
N ASP A 234 -19.57 -20.58 -13.66
CA ASP A 234 -19.01 -20.95 -14.96
C ASP A 234 -17.51 -21.36 -14.92
N THR A 235 -16.90 -21.42 -13.74
CA THR A 235 -15.48 -21.83 -13.59
C THR A 235 -15.31 -23.35 -13.58
N GLN A 236 -14.53 -23.89 -14.53
CA GLN A 236 -14.29 -25.32 -14.68
C GLN A 236 -12.90 -25.73 -14.19
N VAL A 237 -12.85 -26.59 -13.18
CA VAL A 237 -11.61 -27.21 -12.67
C VAL A 237 -11.22 -28.39 -13.56
N VAL A 238 -10.02 -28.34 -14.17
CA VAL A 238 -9.55 -29.35 -15.13
C VAL A 238 -8.16 -29.90 -14.78
N LYS A 239 -7.94 -31.20 -15.03
CA LYS A 239 -6.60 -31.82 -14.90
C LYS A 239 -5.67 -31.44 -16.06
N GLN A 240 -6.26 -31.29 -17.24
CA GLN A 240 -5.59 -30.88 -18.48
C GLN A 240 -6.48 -29.87 -19.19
N MET A 241 -5.89 -28.81 -19.74
CA MET A 241 -6.64 -27.85 -20.54
C MET A 241 -7.31 -28.57 -21.71
N PRO A 242 -8.62 -28.36 -21.94
CA PRO A 242 -9.34 -29.02 -23.01
C PRO A 242 -8.79 -28.59 -24.37
N GLN A 243 -8.72 -29.55 -25.30
CA GLN A 243 -8.50 -29.21 -26.70
C GLN A 243 -9.82 -28.72 -27.29
N LEU A 244 -9.92 -27.41 -27.51
CA LEU A 244 -11.09 -26.81 -28.14
C LEU A 244 -11.10 -27.11 -29.65
N CYS A 245 -12.24 -27.54 -30.16
CA CYS A 245 -12.44 -27.64 -31.60
C CYS A 245 -12.35 -26.24 -32.25
N SER A 246 -12.01 -26.16 -33.54
CA SER A 246 -11.81 -24.88 -34.26
C SER A 246 -12.99 -23.93 -34.12
N SER A 247 -14.22 -24.47 -34.13
CA SER A 247 -15.44 -23.70 -33.94
C SER A 247 -15.66 -23.22 -32.52
N ARG A 248 -14.85 -23.64 -31.53
CA ARG A 248 -14.84 -23.22 -30.10
C ARG A 248 -13.57 -22.50 -29.69
N GLN A 249 -12.56 -22.38 -30.54
CA GLN A 249 -11.34 -21.66 -30.19
C GLN A 249 -11.63 -20.20 -29.85
N PRO A 250 -11.02 -19.68 -28.79
CA PRO A 250 -11.16 -18.28 -28.44
C PRO A 250 -10.35 -17.39 -29.37
N SER A 251 -10.81 -16.15 -29.54
CA SER A 251 -10.08 -15.07 -30.18
C SER A 251 -9.00 -14.50 -29.25
N ILE A 252 -9.26 -14.49 -27.93
CA ILE A 252 -8.35 -13.98 -26.91
C ILE A 252 -8.33 -14.96 -25.74
N ALA A 253 -7.13 -15.26 -25.24
CA ALA A 253 -6.93 -16.00 -24.02
C ALA A 253 -6.31 -15.11 -22.95
N VAL A 254 -6.91 -15.04 -21.76
CA VAL A 254 -6.39 -14.27 -20.63
C VAL A 254 -5.90 -15.23 -19.56
N ILE A 255 -4.70 -14.98 -19.05
CA ILE A 255 -4.09 -15.76 -17.98
C ILE A 255 -3.85 -14.84 -16.79
N THR A 256 -4.46 -15.16 -15.66
CA THR A 256 -4.30 -14.40 -14.41
C THR A 256 -4.03 -15.35 -13.24
N ALA A 257 -3.35 -14.82 -12.22
CA ALA A 257 -3.15 -15.48 -10.94
C ALA A 257 -3.56 -14.58 -9.77
N LEU A 258 -4.25 -13.46 -10.02
CA LEU A 258 -4.70 -12.53 -8.99
C LEU A 258 -6.22 -12.43 -8.99
N TYR A 259 -6.82 -12.43 -7.80
CA TYR A 259 -8.27 -12.36 -7.68
C TYR A 259 -8.85 -11.05 -8.22
N CYS A 260 -8.19 -9.92 -7.98
CA CYS A 260 -8.61 -8.62 -8.48
C CYS A 260 -8.55 -8.52 -10.01
N GLU A 261 -7.52 -9.12 -10.63
CA GLU A 261 -7.43 -9.24 -12.09
C GLU A 261 -8.57 -10.09 -12.63
N LYS A 262 -8.85 -11.25 -12.01
CA LYS A 262 -10.01 -12.08 -12.37
C LYS A 262 -11.32 -11.28 -12.31
N GLN A 263 -11.57 -10.55 -11.22
CA GLN A 263 -12.78 -9.72 -11.10
C GLN A 263 -12.86 -8.65 -12.20
N ALA A 264 -11.72 -8.03 -12.54
CA ALA A 264 -11.67 -7.05 -13.62
C ALA A 264 -11.98 -7.71 -14.98
N VAL A 265 -11.44 -8.90 -15.24
CA VAL A 265 -11.71 -9.63 -16.49
C VAL A 265 -13.18 -10.07 -16.56
N ASP A 266 -13.72 -10.61 -15.47
CA ASP A 266 -15.14 -10.97 -15.35
C ASP A 266 -16.08 -9.80 -15.61
N ALA A 267 -15.69 -8.59 -15.20
CA ALA A 267 -16.48 -7.39 -15.42
C ALA A 267 -16.36 -6.82 -16.85
N MET A 268 -15.27 -7.14 -17.56
CA MET A 268 -14.97 -6.60 -18.89
C MET A 268 -15.32 -7.56 -20.03
N MET A 269 -15.48 -8.87 -19.77
CA MET A 269 -15.62 -9.89 -20.80
C MET A 269 -16.95 -10.65 -20.70
N ASP A 270 -17.69 -10.68 -21.82
CA ASP A 270 -18.90 -11.50 -21.98
C ASP A 270 -18.59 -12.84 -22.68
N ASN A 271 -19.44 -13.85 -22.47
CA ASN A 271 -19.35 -15.18 -23.10
C ASN A 271 -17.98 -15.88 -22.91
N GLN A 272 -17.45 -15.80 -21.70
CA GLN A 272 -16.19 -16.39 -21.29
C GLN A 272 -16.35 -17.85 -20.83
N GLU A 273 -15.35 -18.68 -21.13
CA GLU A 273 -15.16 -19.98 -20.48
C GLU A 273 -13.90 -19.90 -19.61
N THR A 274 -14.05 -20.08 -18.29
CA THR A 274 -12.94 -20.02 -17.33
C THR A 274 -12.47 -21.42 -16.97
N TYR A 275 -11.18 -21.71 -17.18
CA TYR A 275 -10.57 -22.97 -16.80
C TYR A 275 -9.50 -22.80 -15.73
N VAL A 276 -9.52 -23.67 -14.73
CA VAL A 276 -8.49 -23.74 -13.66
C VAL A 276 -7.79 -25.06 -13.75
N ARG A 277 -6.47 -25.02 -14.00
CA ARG A 277 -5.64 -26.22 -13.99
C ARG A 277 -4.76 -26.29 -12.76
N TYR A 278 -4.95 -27.35 -11.97
CA TYR A 278 -4.10 -27.67 -10.82
C TYR A 278 -2.92 -28.50 -11.31
N THR A 279 -1.70 -27.96 -11.23
CA THR A 279 -0.47 -28.72 -11.54
C THR A 279 0.34 -28.98 -10.28
N THR A 280 0.77 -30.23 -10.11
CA THR A 280 1.69 -30.63 -9.03
C THR A 280 3.10 -30.62 -9.60
N VAL A 281 3.92 -29.63 -9.24
CA VAL A 281 5.32 -29.57 -9.66
C VAL A 281 6.21 -29.68 -8.41
N GLY A 282 6.88 -30.83 -8.24
CA GLY A 282 7.94 -31.03 -7.24
C GLY A 282 7.52 -31.71 -5.93
N LYS A 283 8.49 -32.40 -5.29
CA LYS A 283 8.37 -33.10 -3.99
C LYS A 283 8.29 -32.16 -2.75
N LEU A 284 8.13 -30.86 -2.97
CA LEU A 284 7.88 -29.85 -1.95
C LEU A 284 6.69 -29.02 -2.45
N ASN A 285 5.65 -28.92 -1.62
CA ASN A 285 4.31 -28.43 -1.93
C ASN A 285 4.23 -26.99 -2.48
N MET A 286 4.75 -26.72 -3.68
CA MET A 286 4.49 -25.48 -4.41
C MET A 286 3.69 -25.85 -5.66
N LYS A 287 2.37 -25.73 -5.54
CA LYS A 287 1.46 -25.89 -6.67
C LYS A 287 1.48 -24.56 -7.43
N SER A 288 2.06 -24.52 -8.63
CA SER A 288 1.92 -23.39 -9.53
C SER A 288 0.63 -23.55 -10.32
N PHE A 289 -0.14 -22.46 -10.43
CA PHE A 289 -1.45 -22.47 -11.04
C PHE A 289 -1.59 -21.40 -12.11
N ILE A 290 -2.39 -21.71 -13.11
CA ILE A 290 -2.64 -20.86 -14.27
C ILE A 290 -4.15 -20.90 -14.49
N PHE A 291 -4.84 -19.76 -14.36
CA PHE A 291 -6.13 -19.58 -15.01
C PHE A 291 -5.92 -19.39 -16.49
N GLN A 292 -6.80 -19.95 -17.30
CA GLN A 292 -6.91 -19.58 -18.69
C GLN A 292 -8.39 -19.32 -18.99
N GLU A 293 -8.70 -18.06 -19.28
CA GLU A 293 -10.00 -17.65 -19.79
C GLU A 293 -9.96 -17.60 -21.30
N LEU A 294 -11.00 -18.15 -21.91
CA LEU A 294 -11.10 -18.32 -23.35
C LEU A 294 -12.37 -17.58 -23.81
N GLN A 295 -12.25 -16.58 -24.69
CA GLN A 295 -13.39 -15.83 -25.22
C GLN A 295 -13.44 -15.86 -26.75
N LYS A 296 -14.64 -16.01 -27.34
CA LYS A 296 -14.87 -15.74 -28.77
C LYS A 296 -15.44 -14.36 -28.99
N LEU A 297 -14.76 -13.56 -29.81
CA LEU A 297 -15.35 -12.37 -30.42
C LEU A 297 -16.17 -12.81 -31.64
N ARG A 298 -17.47 -12.51 -31.65
CA ARG A 298 -18.16 -12.30 -32.94
C ARG A 298 -17.82 -10.88 -33.37
N LEU A 299 -16.99 -10.75 -34.40
CA LEU A 299 -16.91 -9.52 -35.19
C LEU A 299 -18.20 -9.35 -35.99
#